data_AF-A0A1G4VH59-F1
#
_entry.id   AF-A0A1G4VH59-F1
#
_cell.length_a   1.000
_cell.length_b   1.000
_cell.length_c   1.000
_cell.angle_alpha   90.00
_cell.angle_beta   90.00
_cell.angle_gamma   90.00
#
_symmetry.space_group_name_H-M   'P 1'
#
loop_
_entity.id
_entity.type
_entity.pdbx_description
1 polymer ?
#
loop_
_entity_poly.entity_id
_entity_poly.type
_entity_poly.pdbx_seq_one_letter_code
_entity_poly.pdbx_strand_id
1 'polypeptide(L)'
;MKILANIVLILFITFLATPTIIGLMKSNADTSIVYSFSEEEIHKEVKEIPLSIGDILQVPAIIFNKKSVIINIDNEQKHDNVSEEIFSPPPEFI
;
A
#
# COMPACT_ATOMS: atom_id res chain seq x y z
N MET A 1 21.16 -11.73 -32.99
CA MET A 1 21.12 -12.84 -32.01
C MET A 1 21.86 -12.50 -30.72
N LYS A 2 23.16 -12.18 -30.75
CA LYS A 2 23.93 -11.84 -29.53
C LYS A 2 23.38 -10.64 -28.72
N ILE A 3 22.96 -9.57 -29.39
CA ILE A 3 22.38 -8.39 -28.73
C ILE A 3 21.06 -8.72 -28.02
N LEU A 4 20.17 -9.44 -28.68
CA LEU A 4 18.88 -9.83 -28.08
C LEU A 4 19.08 -10.79 -26.91
N ALA A 5 20.00 -11.76 -27.05
CA ALA A 5 20.38 -12.66 -25.96
C ALA A 5 20.97 -11.88 -24.77
N ASN A 6 21.82 -10.88 -25.01
CA ASN A 6 22.37 -10.03 -23.97
C ASN A 6 21.30 -9.19 -23.27
N ILE A 7 20.30 -8.67 -24.00
CA ILE A 7 19.18 -7.92 -23.41
C ILE A 7 18.37 -8.82 -22.47
N VAL A 8 18.02 -10.03 -22.93
CA VAL A 8 17.27 -10.99 -22.10
C VAL A 8 18.10 -11.42 -20.88
N LEU A 9 19.41 -11.63 -21.07
CA LEU A 9 20.32 -11.98 -19.99
C LEU A 9 20.38 -10.87 -18.93
N ILE A 10 20.50 -9.61 -19.35
CA ILE A 10 20.50 -8.48 -18.42
C ILE A 10 19.17 -8.39 -17.67
N LEU A 11 18.04 -8.48 -18.38
CA LEU A 11 16.71 -8.47 -17.77
C LEU A 11 16.57 -9.58 -16.71
N PHE A 12 17.04 -10.78 -17.03
CA PHE A 12 16.95 -11.92 -16.12
C PHE A 12 17.79 -11.72 -14.86
N ILE A 13 19.03 -11.25 -15.02
CA ILE A 13 19.95 -11.00 -13.90
C ILE A 13 19.40 -9.87 -13.01
N THR A 14 18.91 -8.77 -13.61
CA THR A 14 18.36 -7.66 -12.83
C THR A 14 17.07 -8.07 -12.13
N PHE A 15 16.19 -8.84 -12.77
CA PHE A 15 14.98 -9.37 -12.16
C PHE A 15 15.29 -10.21 -10.92
N LEU A 16 16.24 -11.15 -11.00
CA LEU A 16 16.66 -11.97 -9.86
C LEU A 16 17.33 -11.15 -8.75
N ALA A 17 18.13 -10.15 -9.10
CA ALA A 17 18.89 -9.36 -8.13
C ALA A 17 18.05 -8.28 -7.44
N THR A 18 16.95 -7.82 -8.06
CA THR A 18 16.10 -6.73 -7.58
C THR A 18 15.65 -6.88 -6.12
N PRO A 19 15.01 -7.98 -5.69
CA PRO A 19 14.53 -8.09 -4.31
C PRO A 19 15.69 -8.11 -3.30
N THR A 20 16.83 -8.72 -3.65
CA THR A 20 18.03 -8.75 -2.82
C THR A 20 18.65 -7.37 -2.65
N ILE A 21 18.77 -6.60 -3.73
CA ILE A 21 19.30 -5.23 -3.68
C ILE A 21 18.39 -4.32 -2.85
N ILE A 22 17.07 -4.44 -3.03
CA ILE A 22 16.08 -3.67 -2.29
C ILE A 22 16.14 -4.00 -0.79
N GLY A 23 16.22 -5.29 -0.44
CA GLY A 23 16.36 -5.74 0.94
C GLY A 23 17.66 -5.27 1.61
N LEU A 24 18.76 -5.19 0.85
CA LEU A 24 20.02 -4.61 1.33
C LEU A 24 19.93 -3.10 1.54
N MET A 25 19.22 -2.38 0.67
CA MET A 25 19.06 -0.92 0.80
C MET A 25 18.14 -0.53 1.95
N LYS A 26 17.11 -1.35 2.22
CA LYS A 26 16.13 -1.10 3.28
C LYS A 26 15.64 -2.43 3.85
N SER A 27 15.97 -2.68 5.11
CA SER A 27 15.66 -3.92 5.83
C SER A 27 14.16 -4.23 5.95
N ASN A 28 13.30 -3.22 5.83
CA ASN A 28 11.83 -3.35 5.84
C ASN A 28 11.20 -2.84 4.53
N ALA A 29 11.88 -3.03 3.39
CA ALA A 29 11.25 -2.78 2.11
C ALA A 29 10.31 -3.93 1.75
N ASP A 30 9.10 -3.57 1.32
CA ASP A 30 8.12 -4.54 0.84
C ASP A 30 8.54 -5.03 -0.55
N THR A 31 9.02 -6.27 -0.60
CA THR A 31 9.39 -6.98 -1.84
C THR A 31 8.35 -8.02 -2.25
N SER A 32 7.19 -8.07 -1.57
CA SER A 32 6.14 -9.07 -1.82
C SER A 32 5.69 -9.08 -3.28
N ILE A 33 5.56 -7.90 -3.89
CA ILE A 33 5.19 -7.76 -5.29
C ILE A 33 6.21 -8.39 -6.25
N VAL A 34 7.51 -8.28 -5.97
CA VAL A 34 8.58 -8.83 -6.82
C VAL A 34 8.60 -10.35 -6.72
N TYR A 35 8.44 -10.90 -5.52
CA TYR A 35 8.34 -12.34 -5.32
C TYR A 35 7.04 -12.92 -5.88
N SER A 36 5.92 -12.19 -5.82
CA SER A 36 4.63 -12.61 -6.38
C SER A 36 4.66 -12.79 -7.90
N PHE A 37 5.58 -12.12 -8.62
CA PHE A 37 5.78 -12.35 -10.06
C PHE A 37 6.67 -13.56 -10.36
N SER A 38 7.41 -14.06 -9.37
CA SER A 38 8.34 -15.19 -9.51
C SER A 38 7.80 -16.49 -8.89
N GLU A 39 6.81 -16.41 -8.01
CA GLU A 39 6.12 -17.58 -7.46
C GLU A 39 5.35 -18.28 -8.58
N GLU A 40 5.47 -19.61 -8.67
CA GLU A 40 4.82 -20.42 -9.69
C GLU A 40 3.33 -20.08 -9.79
N GLU A 41 2.79 -20.08 -11.02
CA GLU A 41 1.35 -19.95 -11.29
C GLU A 41 0.61 -21.07 -10.54
N ILE A 42 0.25 -20.82 -9.29
CA ILE A 42 -0.86 -21.51 -8.67
C ILE A 42 -2.03 -21.10 -9.54
N HIS A 43 -2.51 -22.01 -10.39
CA HIS A 43 -3.72 -21.86 -11.20
C HIS A 43 -4.92 -21.63 -10.27
N LYS A 44 -5.02 -20.43 -9.68
CA LYS A 44 -6.25 -19.94 -9.11
C LYS A 44 -7.16 -19.76 -10.30
N GLU A 45 -8.13 -20.65 -10.45
CA GLU A 45 -9.22 -20.49 -11.39
C GLU A 45 -9.79 -19.08 -11.21
N VAL A 46 -9.38 -18.17 -12.10
CA VAL A 46 -9.94 -16.83 -12.15
C VAL A 46 -11.35 -17.06 -12.66
N LYS A 47 -12.32 -17.04 -11.75
CA LYS A 47 -13.74 -16.95 -12.13
C LYS A 47 -13.88 -15.64 -12.87
N GLU A 48 -13.85 -15.71 -14.19
CA GLU A 48 -14.14 -14.57 -15.05
C GLU A 48 -15.55 -14.08 -14.73
N ILE A 49 -15.63 -12.91 -14.12
CA ILE A 49 -16.89 -12.19 -13.97
C ILE A 49 -17.10 -11.54 -15.34
N PRO A 50 -18.17 -11.88 -16.09
CA PRO A 50 -18.41 -11.32 -17.41
C PRO A 50 -18.78 -9.84 -17.26
N LEU A 51 -17.76 -8.98 -17.20
CA LEU A 51 -17.93 -7.54 -17.15
C LEU A 51 -17.82 -7.02 -18.58
N SER A 52 -18.91 -6.48 -19.11
CA SER A 52 -18.88 -5.83 -20.42
C SER A 52 -17.95 -4.62 -20.36
N ILE A 53 -17.20 -4.36 -21.44
CA ILE A 53 -16.37 -3.15 -21.57
C ILE A 53 -17.22 -1.88 -21.36
N GLY A 54 -18.52 -1.95 -21.69
CA GLY A 54 -19.49 -0.88 -21.43
C GLY A 54 -19.77 -0.62 -19.94
N ASP A 55 -19.53 -1.58 -19.06
CA ASP A 55 -19.72 -1.44 -17.61
C ASP A 55 -18.48 -0.82 -16.93
N ILE A 56 -17.28 -1.06 -17.48
CA ILE A 56 -16.01 -0.49 -17.00
C ILE A 56 -15.92 1.01 -17.32
N LEU A 57 -16.45 1.43 -18.46
CA LEU A 57 -16.40 2.83 -18.92
C LEU A 57 -17.42 3.73 -18.21
N GLN A 58 -18.36 3.15 -17.46
CA GLN A 58 -19.25 3.90 -16.59
C GLN A 58 -18.54 4.28 -15.29
N VAL A 59 -17.47 5.06 -15.39
CA VAL A 59 -16.96 5.79 -14.24
C VAL A 59 -18.01 6.87 -13.94
N PRO A 60 -18.78 6.79 -12.84
CA PRO A 60 -19.67 7.87 -12.49
C PRO A 60 -18.79 9.10 -12.29
N ALA A 61 -18.98 10.12 -13.13
CA ALA A 61 -18.36 11.41 -12.92
C ALA A 61 -18.91 11.97 -11.61
N ILE A 62 -18.20 11.76 -10.51
CA ILE A 62 -18.53 12.36 -9.22
C ILE A 62 -18.22 13.84 -9.37
N ILE A 63 -19.22 14.62 -9.78
CA ILE A 63 -19.14 16.07 -9.80
C ILE A 63 -19.10 16.52 -8.34
N PHE A 64 -17.90 16.74 -7.82
CA PHE A 64 -17.70 17.39 -6.53
C PHE A 64 -18.17 18.83 -6.65
N ASN A 65 -19.45 19.08 -6.34
CA ASN A 65 -19.92 20.42 -6.10
C ASN A 65 -19.33 20.89 -4.77
N LYS A 66 -18.24 21.65 -4.81
CA LYS A 66 -17.62 22.25 -3.64
C LYS A 66 -18.54 23.35 -3.09
N LYS A 67 -19.59 22.97 -2.37
CA LYS A 67 -20.30 23.89 -1.49
C LYS A 67 -19.37 24.22 -0.32
N SER A 68 -18.80 25.42 -0.33
CA SER A 68 -18.19 25.99 0.87
C SER A 68 -19.31 26.28 1.85
N VAL A 69 -19.55 25.36 2.78
CA VAL A 69 -20.34 25.65 3.98
C VAL A 69 -19.42 26.37 4.94
N ILE A 70 -19.83 27.56 5.39
CA ILE A 70 -19.16 28.26 6.49
C ILE A 70 -19.38 27.37 7.72
N ILE A 71 -18.31 26.77 8.24
CA ILE A 71 -18.37 25.99 9.47
C ILE A 71 -18.47 27.02 10.60
N ASN A 72 -19.69 27.29 11.08
CA ASN A 72 -19.87 28.09 12.28
C ASN A 72 -19.54 27.18 13.48
N ILE A 73 -18.37 27.40 14.08
CA ILE A 73 -17.92 26.68 15.27
C ILE A 73 -18.62 27.33 16.48
N ASP A 74 -19.94 27.21 16.54
CA ASP A 74 -20.72 27.73 17.68
C ASP A 74 -20.64 26.79 18.90
N ASN A 75 -20.04 25.61 18.73
CA ASN A 75 -19.94 24.61 19.77
C ASN A 75 -18.52 24.03 19.81
N GLU A 76 -17.55 24.84 20.23
CA GLU A 76 -16.31 24.29 20.76
C GLU A 76 -16.69 23.40 21.95
N GLN A 77 -16.73 22.08 21.75
CA GLN A 77 -16.75 21.16 22.87
C GLN A 77 -15.46 21.37 23.63
N LYS A 78 -15.54 22.19 24.68
CA LYS A 78 -14.46 22.39 25.63
C LYS A 78 -14.24 21.04 26.31
N HIS A 79 -13.33 20.24 25.77
CA HIS A 79 -12.94 19.00 26.41
C HIS A 79 -12.29 19.38 27.74
N ASP A 80 -12.86 18.89 28.85
CA ASP A 80 -12.21 19.04 30.14
C ASP A 80 -10.82 18.41 30.05
N ASN A 81 -9.81 19.16 30.47
CA ASN A 81 -8.45 18.65 30.66
C ASN A 81 -8.48 17.63 31.80
N VAL A 82 -8.93 16.42 31.52
CA VAL A 82 -8.70 15.27 32.38
C VAL A 82 -7.27 14.82 32.11
N SER A 83 -6.31 15.49 32.72
CA SER A 83 -5.02 14.88 32.97
C SER A 83 -5.23 13.87 34.09
N GLU A 84 -5.53 12.61 33.73
CA GLU A 84 -5.30 11.52 34.65
C GLU A 84 -3.80 11.54 34.98
N GLU A 85 -3.48 11.95 36.21
CA GLU A 85 -2.13 11.95 36.73
C GLU A 85 -1.73 10.48 36.86
N ILE A 86 -1.01 9.97 35.86
CA ILE A 86 -0.56 8.58 35.81
C ILE A 86 0.58 8.42 36.83
N PHE A 87 0.26 8.37 38.11
CA PHE A 87 1.22 7.99 39.15
C PHE A 87 1.28 6.46 39.22
N SER A 88 2.23 5.88 38.49
CA SER A 88 2.68 4.53 38.85
C SER A 88 3.49 4.61 40.15
N PRO A 89 3.19 3.79 41.16
CA PRO A 89 3.99 3.77 42.37
C PRO A 89 5.43 3.32 42.04
N PRO A 90 6.44 3.82 42.79
CA PRO A 90 7.83 3.46 42.54
C PRO A 90 8.04 1.94 42.69
N PRO A 91 8.91 1.33 41.86
CA PRO A 91 9.23 -0.09 41.99
C PRO A 91 9.90 -0.37 43.34
N GLU A 92 9.37 -1.31 44.12
CA GLU A 92 10.09 -1.81 45.29
C GLU A 92 11.32 -2.61 44.82
N PHE A 93 12.51 -2.20 45.25
CA PHE A 93 13.75 -2.95 45.03
C PHE A 93 13.81 -4.09 46.06
N ILE A 94 13.59 -5.32 45.60
CA ILE A 94 13.99 -6.55 46.31
C ILE A 94 15.34 -6.98 45.75
#